data_AF-A0A533I692-F1
#
_entry.id   AF-A0A533I692-F1
#
_cell.length_a   1.000
_cell.length_b   1.000
_cell.length_c   1.000
_cell.angle_alpha   90.00
_cell.angle_beta   90.00
_cell.angle_gamma   90.00
#
_symmetry.space_group_name_H-M   'P 1'
#
loop_
_entity.id
_entity.type
_entity.pdbx_description
1 polymer ?
#
loop_
_entity_poly.entity_id
_entity_poly.type
_entity_poly.pdbx_seq_one_letter_code
_entity_poly.pdbx_strand_id
1 'polypeptide(L)'
;MRRLAAEQQQLNIQNSKIIRDKNTNDYLDQVAQVTSAADLADPAVQQQLMQMRAGFGQMIDRNATRDAIDQRVLQLQKQEVAANQFADQAQEREQRPLLEQLTEAGRTGDRARVNQILKDNSFINEAEVARGADQALDAVTNRQYAAAGQARADRAEQRAIRGEARADAQFNLSQQIQKANLADRQEARQLRRDTGLLQAAELDLKANEAALRAANPLANTSTDVLKDANALVGKVADQIEPWFADNAVARNELTNKFQGLMSDGIDMGGDIGKVKIPPALIEQYLNQAKDMSFRSTGSLLANADDWFKTYATSNPGLFRRAGEVGEQIKQLREALREVNAGKIELLRGNKLDSVGLSDKLNTIRTGIPTNSRPVPGYELLPGPEKDRR
;
A
#
# COMPACT_ATOMS: atom_id res chain seq x y z
N MET A 1 141.40 -43.25 -31.78
CA MET A 1 140.60 -44.35 -31.22
C MET A 1 139.66 -43.90 -30.10
N ARG A 2 140.12 -43.28 -28.98
CA ARG A 2 139.23 -42.91 -27.85
C ARG A 2 138.22 -41.76 -28.10
N ARG A 3 138.51 -40.76 -28.96
CA ARG A 3 137.56 -39.66 -29.28
C ARG A 3 136.38 -40.08 -30.16
N LEU A 4 136.64 -40.89 -31.20
CA LEU A 4 135.60 -41.45 -32.08
C LEU A 4 134.59 -42.32 -31.32
N ALA A 5 135.04 -43.10 -30.33
CA ALA A 5 134.14 -43.91 -29.51
C ALA A 5 133.20 -43.06 -28.62
N ALA A 6 133.68 -41.92 -28.10
CA ALA A 6 132.88 -41.02 -27.29
C ALA A 6 131.85 -40.23 -28.12
N GLU A 7 132.24 -39.74 -29.31
CA GLU A 7 131.33 -39.07 -30.24
C GLU A 7 130.24 -40.02 -30.76
N GLN A 8 130.60 -41.27 -31.05
CA GLN A 8 129.64 -42.28 -31.48
C GLN A 8 128.68 -42.71 -30.36
N GLN A 9 129.16 -42.76 -29.11
CA GLN A 9 128.31 -43.00 -27.94
C GLN A 9 127.33 -41.83 -27.70
N GLN A 10 127.75 -40.59 -27.89
CA GLN A 10 126.90 -39.41 -27.70
C GLN A 10 125.82 -39.29 -28.79
N LEU A 11 126.15 -39.60 -30.05
CA LEU A 11 125.18 -39.68 -31.14
C LEU A 11 124.15 -40.80 -30.89
N ASN A 12 124.59 -41.96 -30.38
CA ASN A 12 123.68 -43.05 -30.02
C ASN A 12 122.71 -42.65 -28.89
N ILE A 13 123.18 -41.88 -27.90
CA ILE A 13 122.32 -41.35 -26.84
C ILE A 13 121.30 -40.36 -27.41
N GLN A 14 121.71 -39.42 -28.27
CA GLN A 14 120.79 -38.46 -28.89
C GLN A 14 119.75 -39.15 -29.80
N ASN A 15 120.17 -40.09 -30.64
CA ASN A 15 119.26 -40.86 -31.49
C ASN A 15 118.28 -41.69 -30.65
N SER A 16 118.75 -42.29 -29.55
CA SER A 16 117.86 -43.04 -28.65
C SER A 16 116.82 -42.14 -27.98
N LYS A 17 117.19 -40.89 -27.65
CA LYS A 17 116.26 -39.90 -27.11
C LYS A 17 115.22 -39.47 -28.15
N ILE A 18 115.65 -39.15 -29.38
CA ILE A 18 114.74 -38.77 -30.47
C ILE A 18 113.73 -39.89 -30.76
N ILE A 19 114.19 -41.14 -30.81
CA ILE A 19 113.31 -42.31 -31.01
C ILE A 19 112.35 -42.48 -29.84
N ARG A 20 112.82 -42.30 -28.59
CA ARG A 20 111.98 -42.37 -27.40
C ARG A 20 110.89 -41.30 -27.40
N ASP A 21 111.25 -40.05 -27.71
CA ASP A 21 110.31 -38.93 -27.74
C ASP A 21 109.29 -39.12 -28.87
N LYS A 22 109.73 -39.56 -30.05
CA LYS A 22 108.84 -39.89 -31.17
C LYS A 22 107.83 -40.98 -30.81
N ASN A 23 108.29 -42.13 -30.31
CA ASN A 23 107.40 -43.24 -29.92
C ASN A 23 106.44 -42.85 -28.79
N THR A 24 106.88 -41.95 -27.89
CA THR A 24 106.03 -41.41 -26.82
C THR A 24 104.90 -40.55 -27.40
N ASN A 25 105.22 -39.66 -28.33
CA ASN A 25 104.22 -38.82 -28.99
C ASN A 25 103.28 -39.65 -29.87
N ASP A 26 103.81 -40.59 -30.67
CA ASP A 26 103.00 -41.49 -31.50
C ASP A 26 101.98 -42.26 -30.65
N TYR A 27 102.38 -42.70 -29.45
CA TYR A 27 101.47 -43.36 -28.51
C TYR A 27 100.40 -42.41 -27.95
N LEU A 28 100.81 -41.22 -27.49
CA LEU A 28 99.89 -40.23 -26.92
C LEU A 28 98.90 -39.71 -27.97
N ASP A 29 99.34 -39.54 -29.21
CA ASP A 29 98.50 -39.12 -30.34
C ASP A 29 97.44 -40.18 -30.64
N GLN A 30 97.80 -41.47 -30.61
CA GLN A 30 96.84 -42.55 -30.81
C GLN A 30 95.82 -42.65 -29.67
N VAL A 31 96.21 -42.37 -28.43
CA VAL A 31 95.27 -42.25 -27.29
C VAL A 31 94.36 -41.03 -27.46
N ALA A 32 94.90 -39.91 -27.92
CA ALA A 32 94.15 -38.67 -28.14
C ALA A 32 93.15 -38.76 -29.31
N GLN A 33 93.42 -39.58 -30.32
CA GLN A 33 92.54 -39.80 -31.48
C GLN A 33 91.22 -40.49 -31.12
N VAL A 34 91.11 -41.14 -29.97
CA VAL A 34 89.84 -41.74 -29.53
C VAL A 34 88.87 -40.63 -29.09
N THR A 35 87.67 -40.65 -29.66
CA THR A 35 86.71 -39.54 -29.58
C THR A 35 85.58 -39.74 -28.58
N SER A 36 85.35 -40.96 -28.08
CA SER A 36 84.34 -41.24 -27.05
C SER A 36 84.92 -41.97 -25.83
N ALA A 37 84.34 -41.72 -24.66
CA ALA A 37 84.75 -42.40 -23.44
C ALA A 37 84.40 -43.90 -23.49
N ALA A 38 83.34 -44.27 -24.22
CA ALA A 38 82.92 -45.64 -24.44
C ALA A 38 83.95 -46.44 -25.26
N ASP A 39 84.52 -45.85 -26.30
CA ASP A 39 85.55 -46.50 -27.14
C ASP A 39 86.84 -46.76 -26.35
N LEU A 40 87.20 -45.90 -25.39
CA LEU A 40 88.33 -46.14 -24.49
C LEU A 40 88.03 -47.13 -23.37
N ALA A 41 86.75 -47.46 -23.13
CA ALA A 41 86.34 -48.51 -22.21
C ALA A 41 86.22 -49.88 -22.90
N ASP A 42 86.29 -49.93 -24.24
CA ASP A 42 86.30 -51.17 -25.01
C ASP A 42 87.61 -51.95 -24.75
N PRO A 43 87.54 -53.20 -24.24
CA PRO A 43 88.71 -54.04 -24.02
C PRO A 43 89.60 -54.21 -25.24
N ALA A 44 89.04 -54.22 -26.46
CA ALA A 44 89.80 -54.39 -27.70
C ALA A 44 90.68 -53.17 -28.00
N VAL A 45 90.13 -51.97 -27.85
CA VAL A 45 90.84 -50.70 -28.04
C VAL A 45 91.91 -50.51 -26.96
N GLN A 46 91.57 -50.80 -25.70
CA GLN A 46 92.54 -50.78 -24.61
C GLN A 46 93.68 -51.76 -24.86
N GLN A 47 93.37 -52.98 -25.29
CA GLN A 47 94.38 -53.99 -25.58
C GLN A 47 95.28 -53.58 -26.74
N GLN A 48 94.75 -52.97 -27.80
CA GLN A 48 95.55 -52.42 -28.90
C GLN A 48 96.51 -51.33 -28.44
N LEU A 49 96.03 -50.38 -27.63
CA LEU A 49 96.85 -49.32 -27.05
C LEU A 49 97.92 -49.91 -26.12
N MET A 50 97.57 -50.89 -25.27
CA MET A 50 98.53 -51.57 -24.39
C MET A 50 99.58 -52.36 -25.17
N GLN A 51 99.20 -53.05 -26.25
CA GLN A 51 100.12 -53.76 -27.14
C GLN A 51 101.09 -52.80 -27.83
N MET A 52 100.60 -51.64 -28.29
CA MET A 52 101.45 -50.61 -28.88
C MET A 52 102.46 -50.07 -27.86
N ARG A 53 102.02 -49.79 -26.62
CA ARG A 53 102.93 -49.39 -25.52
C ARG A 53 103.97 -50.47 -25.21
N ALA A 54 103.55 -51.74 -25.18
CA ALA A 54 104.45 -52.87 -24.95
C ALA A 54 105.45 -53.07 -26.10
N GLY A 55 105.01 -52.86 -27.34
CA GLY A 55 105.83 -52.95 -28.55
C GLY A 55 106.97 -51.93 -28.57
N PHE A 56 106.76 -50.72 -28.03
CA PHE A 56 107.82 -49.73 -27.86
C PHE A 56 108.78 -50.02 -26.69
N GLY A 57 108.33 -50.74 -25.67
CA GLY A 57 109.18 -51.32 -24.62
C GLY A 57 109.93 -50.30 -23.75
N GLN A 58 111.26 -50.24 -23.89
CA GLN A 58 112.11 -49.25 -23.19
C GLN A 58 112.34 -47.97 -23.99
N MET A 59 111.94 -47.96 -25.27
CA MET A 59 112.04 -46.81 -26.17
C MET A 59 110.81 -45.91 -26.09
N ILE A 60 110.20 -45.78 -24.91
CA ILE A 60 109.07 -44.89 -24.64
C ILE A 60 109.21 -44.29 -23.24
N ASP A 61 108.71 -43.07 -23.02
CA ASP A 61 108.60 -42.55 -21.67
C ASP A 61 107.44 -43.19 -20.90
N ARG A 62 107.79 -44.10 -20.00
CA ARG A 62 106.81 -44.85 -19.20
C ARG A 62 106.01 -43.96 -18.26
N ASN A 63 106.57 -42.84 -17.82
CA ASN A 63 105.89 -41.93 -16.91
C ASN A 63 104.82 -41.11 -17.65
N ALA A 64 105.16 -40.54 -18.81
CA ALA A 64 104.22 -39.78 -19.64
C ALA A 64 103.05 -40.64 -20.15
N THR A 65 103.28 -41.93 -20.40
CA THR A 65 102.29 -42.85 -20.98
C THR A 65 101.49 -43.65 -19.97
N ARG A 66 101.82 -43.58 -18.69
CA ARG A 66 101.22 -44.43 -17.64
C ARG A 66 99.73 -44.20 -17.48
N ASP A 67 99.32 -42.94 -17.41
CA ASP A 67 97.96 -42.52 -17.05
C ASP A 67 97.25 -41.83 -18.22
N ALA A 68 97.80 -41.91 -19.43
CA ALA A 68 97.30 -41.18 -20.60
C ALA A 68 95.86 -41.60 -20.99
N ILE A 69 95.55 -42.90 -20.90
CA ILE A 69 94.20 -43.42 -21.17
C ILE A 69 93.20 -42.89 -20.13
N ASP A 70 93.53 -42.98 -18.84
CA ASP A 70 92.66 -42.53 -17.75
C ASP A 70 92.41 -41.01 -17.81
N GLN A 71 93.45 -40.22 -18.10
CA GLN A 71 93.33 -38.77 -18.30
C GLN A 71 92.41 -38.43 -19.47
N ARG A 72 92.49 -39.17 -20.58
CA ARG A 72 91.64 -38.98 -21.75
C ARG A 72 90.18 -39.36 -21.46
N VAL A 73 89.94 -40.48 -20.76
CA VAL A 73 88.59 -40.88 -20.31
C VAL A 73 87.96 -39.79 -19.45
N LEU A 74 88.68 -39.27 -18.45
CA LEU A 74 88.19 -38.20 -17.58
C LEU A 74 87.90 -36.90 -18.36
N GLN A 75 88.72 -36.59 -19.38
CA GLN A 75 88.50 -35.42 -20.22
C GLN A 75 87.23 -35.57 -21.07
N LEU A 76 87.01 -36.73 -21.69
CA LEU A 76 85.83 -37.01 -22.52
C LEU A 76 84.54 -37.03 -21.68
N GLN A 77 84.54 -37.65 -20.50
CA GLN A 77 83.39 -37.62 -19.57
C GLN A 77 83.02 -36.19 -19.15
N LYS A 78 84.02 -35.33 -18.88
CA LYS A 78 83.77 -33.91 -18.58
C LYS A 78 83.14 -33.16 -19.75
N GLN A 79 83.54 -33.49 -20.99
CA GLN A 79 82.96 -32.89 -22.20
C GLN A 79 81.52 -33.35 -22.42
N GLU A 80 81.20 -34.63 -22.21
CA GLU A 80 79.83 -35.18 -22.31
C GLU A 80 78.88 -34.55 -21.28
N VAL A 81 79.30 -34.44 -20.02
CA VAL A 81 78.49 -33.78 -18.98
C VAL A 81 78.25 -32.30 -19.32
N ALA A 82 79.27 -31.59 -19.79
CA ALA A 82 79.10 -30.20 -20.23
C ALA A 82 78.13 -30.10 -21.42
N ALA A 83 78.25 -30.99 -22.42
CA ALA A 83 77.36 -31.02 -23.57
C ALA A 83 75.89 -31.27 -23.18
N ASN A 84 75.64 -32.21 -22.25
CA ASN A 84 74.30 -32.48 -21.74
C ASN A 84 73.73 -31.27 -20.97
N GLN A 85 74.53 -30.62 -20.13
CA GLN A 85 74.12 -29.40 -19.42
C GLN A 85 73.78 -28.26 -20.38
N PHE A 86 74.53 -28.10 -21.48
CA PHE A 86 74.21 -27.12 -22.52
C PHE A 86 72.92 -27.46 -23.26
N ALA A 87 72.67 -28.73 -23.56
CA ALA A 87 71.43 -29.18 -24.20
C ALA A 87 70.21 -28.93 -23.29
N ASP A 88 70.32 -29.26 -22.00
CA ASP A 88 69.27 -29.01 -21.00
C ASP A 88 69.01 -27.50 -20.87
N GLN A 89 70.06 -26.67 -20.77
CA GLN A 89 69.91 -25.21 -20.70
C GLN A 89 69.31 -24.60 -21.97
N ALA A 90 69.61 -25.17 -23.14
CA ALA A 90 69.02 -24.73 -24.40
C ALA A 90 67.51 -25.05 -24.43
N GLN A 91 67.13 -26.27 -24.04
CA GLN A 91 65.73 -26.67 -23.95
C GLN A 91 64.96 -25.88 -22.89
N GLU A 92 65.55 -25.59 -21.73
CA GLU A 92 64.94 -24.74 -20.71
C GLU A 92 64.65 -23.33 -21.23
N ARG A 93 65.55 -22.75 -22.04
CA ARG A 93 65.34 -21.44 -22.67
C ARG A 93 64.21 -21.47 -23.69
N GLU A 94 64.08 -22.55 -24.45
CA GLU A 94 62.98 -22.76 -25.40
C GLU A 94 61.63 -22.98 -24.70
N GLN A 95 61.63 -23.67 -23.55
CA GLN A 95 60.42 -23.97 -22.78
C GLN A 95 59.92 -22.80 -21.93
N ARG A 96 60.81 -21.87 -21.52
CA ARG A 96 60.45 -20.72 -20.68
C ARG A 96 59.26 -19.88 -21.19
N PRO A 97 59.21 -19.44 -22.47
CA PRO A 97 58.07 -18.68 -22.97
C PRO A 97 56.76 -19.51 -22.97
N LEU A 98 56.85 -20.83 -23.16
CA LEU A 98 55.70 -21.72 -23.11
C LEU A 98 55.16 -21.85 -21.68
N LEU A 99 56.04 -21.96 -20.68
CA LEU A 99 55.67 -21.97 -19.26
C LEU A 99 55.02 -20.66 -18.82
N GLU A 100 55.51 -19.52 -19.33
CA GLU A 100 54.88 -18.21 -19.09
C GLU A 100 53.47 -18.15 -19.68
N GLN A 101 53.29 -18.58 -20.94
CA GLN A 101 51.97 -18.64 -21.58
C GLN A 101 51.01 -19.59 -20.85
N LEU A 102 51.51 -20.72 -20.38
CA LEU A 102 50.74 -21.73 -19.66
C LEU A 102 50.31 -21.22 -18.27
N THR A 103 51.19 -20.50 -17.58
CA THR A 103 50.88 -19.82 -16.32
C THR A 103 49.86 -18.70 -16.51
N GLU A 104 49.99 -17.92 -17.59
CA GLU A 104 49.04 -16.86 -17.93
C GLU A 104 47.66 -17.44 -18.28
N ALA A 105 47.59 -18.48 -19.11
CA ALA A 105 46.36 -19.17 -19.46
C ALA A 105 45.68 -19.81 -18.22
N GLY A 106 46.46 -20.39 -17.30
CA GLY A 106 45.96 -20.89 -16.03
C GLY A 106 45.37 -19.78 -15.14
N ARG A 107 46.00 -18.59 -15.10
CA ARG A 107 45.51 -17.43 -14.35
C ARG A 107 44.23 -16.82 -14.92
N THR A 108 44.06 -16.84 -16.24
CA THR A 108 42.86 -16.32 -16.91
C THR A 108 41.71 -17.33 -16.95
N GLY A 109 41.96 -18.59 -16.58
CA GLY A 109 40.94 -19.64 -16.58
C GLY A 109 40.72 -20.28 -17.96
N ASP A 110 41.62 -20.06 -18.92
CA ASP A 110 41.49 -20.56 -20.29
C ASP A 110 41.96 -22.02 -20.41
N ARG A 111 41.06 -22.93 -20.02
CA ARG A 111 41.32 -24.38 -19.98
C ARG A 111 41.63 -24.97 -21.35
N ALA A 112 41.04 -24.43 -22.41
CA ALA A 112 41.30 -24.91 -23.77
C ALA A 112 42.75 -24.61 -24.17
N ARG A 113 43.22 -23.40 -23.85
CA ARG A 113 44.59 -22.98 -24.14
C ARG A 113 45.64 -23.70 -23.30
N VAL A 114 45.37 -23.94 -22.01
CA VAL A 114 46.26 -24.75 -21.14
C VAL A 114 46.44 -26.17 -21.70
N ASN A 115 45.32 -26.84 -22.03
CA ASN A 115 45.36 -28.19 -22.58
C ASN A 115 46.08 -28.25 -23.94
N GLN A 116 45.93 -27.20 -24.76
CA GLN A 116 46.60 -27.12 -26.05
C GLN A 116 48.12 -26.97 -25.89
N ILE A 117 48.58 -26.06 -25.02
CA ILE A 117 50.02 -25.87 -24.79
C ILE A 117 50.67 -27.15 -24.23
N LEU A 118 50.01 -27.83 -23.29
CA LEU A 118 50.48 -29.11 -22.73
C LEU A 118 50.53 -30.23 -23.77
N LYS A 119 49.57 -30.27 -24.71
CA LYS A 119 49.51 -31.31 -25.74
C LYS A 119 50.52 -31.08 -26.87
N ASP A 120 50.76 -29.83 -27.24
CA ASP A 120 51.56 -29.48 -28.41
C ASP A 120 53.07 -29.44 -28.10
N ASN A 121 53.49 -29.50 -26.83
CA ASN A 121 54.89 -29.32 -26.41
C ASN A 121 55.32 -30.36 -25.36
N SER A 122 56.53 -30.91 -25.48
CA SER A 122 57.13 -31.76 -24.43
C SER A 122 57.98 -30.94 -23.46
N PHE A 123 57.73 -31.08 -22.16
CA PHE A 123 58.49 -30.37 -21.11
C PHE A 123 59.44 -31.33 -20.38
N ILE A 124 60.57 -30.80 -19.89
CA ILE A 124 61.54 -31.59 -19.09
C ILE A 124 60.93 -32.11 -17.77
N ASN A 125 59.85 -31.48 -17.27
CA ASN A 125 59.11 -31.86 -16.04
C ASN A 125 57.58 -31.80 -16.21
N GLU A 126 57.06 -32.45 -17.25
CA GLU A 126 55.65 -32.36 -17.67
C GLU A 126 54.62 -32.59 -16.54
N ALA A 127 54.87 -33.55 -15.64
CA ALA A 127 53.95 -33.88 -14.54
C ALA A 127 53.84 -32.78 -13.45
N GLU A 128 54.88 -31.95 -13.27
CA GLU A 128 54.82 -30.81 -12.33
C GLU A 128 54.16 -29.60 -12.99
N VAL A 129 54.48 -29.35 -14.27
CA VAL A 129 53.89 -28.26 -15.06
C VAL A 129 52.38 -28.45 -15.19
N ALA A 130 51.93 -29.67 -15.53
CA ALA A 130 50.50 -29.98 -15.64
C ALA A 130 49.77 -29.79 -14.29
N ARG A 131 50.34 -30.28 -13.19
CA ARG A 131 49.75 -30.12 -11.85
C ARG A 131 49.64 -28.65 -11.43
N GLY A 132 50.66 -27.83 -11.71
CA GLY A 132 50.62 -26.39 -11.42
C GLY A 132 49.52 -25.65 -12.22
N ALA A 133 49.32 -26.05 -13.47
CA ALA A 133 48.30 -25.46 -14.35
C ALA A 133 46.87 -25.81 -13.90
N ASP A 134 46.63 -27.08 -13.57
CA ASP A 134 45.34 -27.54 -13.08
C ASP A 134 44.96 -26.87 -11.75
N GLN A 135 45.92 -26.71 -10.83
CA GLN A 135 45.68 -25.99 -9.57
C GLN A 135 45.30 -24.53 -9.78
N ALA A 136 45.91 -23.85 -10.76
CA ALA A 136 45.57 -22.48 -11.10
C ALA A 136 44.15 -22.38 -11.68
N LEU A 137 43.77 -23.31 -12.58
CA LEU A 137 42.42 -23.38 -13.15
C LEU A 137 41.35 -23.65 -12.09
N ASP A 138 41.62 -24.57 -11.16
CA ASP A 138 40.70 -24.90 -10.07
C ASP A 138 40.52 -23.71 -9.11
N ALA A 139 41.59 -22.96 -8.82
CA ALA A 139 41.51 -21.77 -7.98
C ALA A 139 40.65 -20.66 -8.62
N VAL A 140 40.76 -20.43 -9.94
CA VAL A 140 39.93 -19.46 -10.67
C VAL A 140 38.47 -19.91 -10.67
N THR A 141 38.23 -21.18 -10.97
CA THR A 141 36.89 -21.78 -11.00
C THR A 141 36.19 -21.67 -9.65
N ASN A 142 36.88 -21.98 -8.55
CA ASN A 142 36.36 -21.86 -7.19
C ASN A 142 36.01 -20.42 -6.81
N ARG A 143 36.83 -19.43 -7.21
CA ARG A 143 36.52 -18.00 -6.99
C ARG A 143 35.27 -17.57 -7.77
N GLN A 144 35.12 -18.02 -9.00
CA GLN A 144 33.94 -17.71 -9.82
C GLN A 144 32.66 -18.29 -9.21
N TYR A 145 32.70 -19.54 -8.73
CA TYR A 145 31.57 -20.15 -8.03
C TYR A 145 31.21 -19.45 -6.72
N ALA A 146 32.21 -19.04 -5.93
CA ALA A 146 31.99 -18.29 -4.69
C ALA A 146 31.32 -16.92 -4.95
N ALA A 147 31.83 -16.17 -5.94
CA ALA A 147 31.26 -14.87 -6.32
C ALA A 147 29.83 -15.01 -6.88
N ALA A 148 29.57 -16.04 -7.70
CA ALA A 148 28.22 -16.33 -8.19
C ALA A 148 27.26 -16.73 -7.07
N GLY A 149 27.74 -17.44 -6.04
CA GLY A 149 26.99 -17.77 -4.83
C GLY A 149 26.55 -16.54 -4.04
N GLN A 150 27.48 -15.62 -3.75
CA GLN A 150 27.18 -14.35 -3.07
C GLN A 150 26.17 -13.51 -3.87
N ALA A 151 26.38 -13.35 -5.18
CA ALA A 151 25.47 -12.56 -6.02
C ALA A 151 24.05 -13.16 -6.13
N ARG A 152 23.86 -14.46 -5.86
CA ARG A 152 22.53 -15.09 -5.74
C ARG A 152 21.90 -14.81 -4.38
N ALA A 153 22.69 -14.89 -3.31
CA ALA A 153 22.24 -14.58 -1.95
C ALA A 153 21.77 -13.12 -1.84
N ASP A 154 22.57 -12.16 -2.31
CA ASP A 154 22.23 -10.73 -2.28
C ASP A 154 20.94 -10.43 -3.06
N ARG A 155 20.73 -11.10 -4.21
CA ARG A 155 19.50 -10.97 -5.00
C ARG A 155 18.28 -11.58 -4.32
N ALA A 156 18.45 -12.66 -3.56
CA ALA A 156 17.38 -13.27 -2.78
C ALA A 156 16.98 -12.37 -1.59
N GLU A 157 17.96 -11.82 -0.88
CA GLU A 157 17.75 -10.87 0.21
C GLU A 157 17.05 -9.59 -0.27
N GLN A 158 17.48 -9.02 -1.39
CA GLN A 158 16.80 -7.87 -2.00
C GLN A 158 15.35 -8.15 -2.42
N ARG A 159 15.03 -9.39 -2.81
CA ARG A 159 13.64 -9.78 -3.12
C ARG A 159 12.80 -9.91 -1.86
N ALA A 160 13.37 -10.47 -0.78
CA ALA A 160 12.72 -10.57 0.52
C ALA A 160 12.39 -9.18 1.08
N ILE A 161 13.35 -8.26 1.11
CA ILE A 161 13.16 -6.89 1.60
C ILE A 161 12.07 -6.15 0.79
N ARG A 162 12.06 -6.29 -0.54
CA ARG A 162 11.00 -5.69 -1.38
C ARG A 162 9.64 -6.35 -1.17
N GLY A 163 9.61 -7.64 -0.83
CA GLY A 163 8.39 -8.38 -0.50
C GLY A 163 7.77 -7.88 0.80
N GLU A 164 8.59 -7.77 1.86
CA GLU A 164 8.18 -7.25 3.17
C GLU A 164 7.69 -5.81 3.09
N ALA A 165 8.44 -4.91 2.44
CA ALA A 165 8.05 -3.51 2.30
C ALA A 165 6.68 -3.34 1.57
N ARG A 166 6.37 -4.22 0.61
CA ARG A 166 5.06 -4.23 -0.06
C ARG A 166 3.96 -4.79 0.84
N ALA A 167 4.24 -5.82 1.61
CA ALA A 167 3.29 -6.41 2.56
C ALA A 167 2.91 -5.41 3.66
N ASP A 168 3.89 -4.69 4.23
CA ASP A 168 3.65 -3.67 5.26
C ASP A 168 2.84 -2.49 4.72
N ALA A 169 3.14 -2.02 3.51
CA ALA A 169 2.37 -0.96 2.86
C ALA A 169 0.90 -1.38 2.62
N GLN A 170 0.67 -2.63 2.18
CA GLN A 170 -0.68 -3.17 2.00
C GLN A 170 -1.42 -3.35 3.33
N PHE A 171 -0.74 -3.82 4.38
CA PHE A 171 -1.32 -3.98 5.71
C PHE A 171 -1.75 -2.63 6.30
N ASN A 172 -0.90 -1.61 6.19
CA ASN A 172 -1.20 -0.25 6.66
C ASN A 172 -2.38 0.36 5.90
N LEU A 173 -2.45 0.17 4.57
CA LEU A 173 -3.59 0.63 3.77
C LEU A 173 -4.88 -0.07 4.18
N SER A 174 -4.84 -1.39 4.41
CA SER A 174 -6.00 -2.17 4.85
C SER A 174 -6.52 -1.70 6.23
N GLN A 175 -5.62 -1.46 7.19
CA GLN A 175 -5.95 -0.88 8.50
C GLN A 175 -6.62 0.50 8.37
N GLN A 176 -6.11 1.38 7.51
CA GLN A 176 -6.70 2.70 7.29
C GLN A 176 -8.10 2.60 6.67
N ILE A 177 -8.28 1.74 5.65
CA ILE A 177 -9.59 1.50 5.02
C ILE A 177 -10.59 0.93 6.04
N GLN A 178 -10.16 -0.01 6.89
CA GLN A 178 -11.02 -0.56 7.94
C GLN A 178 -11.45 0.50 8.95
N LYS A 179 -10.52 1.37 9.38
CA LYS A 179 -10.83 2.49 10.29
C LYS A 179 -11.81 3.49 9.66
N ALA A 180 -11.60 3.87 8.40
CA ALA A 180 -12.51 4.75 7.67
C ALA A 180 -13.91 4.13 7.55
N ASN A 181 -14.00 2.87 7.11
CA ASN A 181 -15.28 2.15 7.01
C ASN A 181 -16.02 2.00 8.35
N LEU A 182 -15.29 1.88 9.47
CA LEU A 182 -15.89 1.84 10.80
C LEU A 182 -16.45 3.21 11.21
N ALA A 183 -15.71 4.29 10.94
CA ALA A 183 -16.18 5.65 11.17
C ALA A 183 -17.44 5.97 10.36
N ASP A 184 -17.43 5.67 9.05
CA ASP A 184 -18.57 5.88 8.16
C ASP A 184 -19.81 5.10 8.62
N ARG A 185 -19.62 3.86 9.09
CA ARG A 185 -20.71 3.04 9.63
C ARG A 185 -21.26 3.60 10.94
N GLN A 186 -20.41 4.16 11.80
CA GLN A 186 -20.85 4.79 13.05
C GLN A 186 -21.64 6.07 12.75
N GLU A 187 -21.16 6.90 11.84
CA GLU A 187 -21.85 8.12 11.39
C GLU A 187 -23.20 7.80 10.75
N ALA A 188 -23.27 6.81 9.86
CA ALA A 188 -24.52 6.36 9.26
C ALA A 188 -25.53 5.83 10.28
N ARG A 189 -25.07 5.14 11.33
CA ARG A 189 -25.94 4.69 12.43
C ARG A 189 -26.45 5.87 13.26
N GLN A 190 -25.58 6.85 13.52
CA GLN A 190 -25.95 8.06 14.26
C GLN A 190 -27.02 8.86 13.51
N LEU A 191 -26.80 9.13 12.22
CA LEU A 191 -27.77 9.80 11.35
C LEU A 191 -29.13 9.10 11.32
N ARG A 192 -29.14 7.76 11.23
CA ARG A 192 -30.40 6.97 11.26
C ARG A 192 -31.13 7.11 12.59
N ARG A 193 -30.42 7.09 13.73
CA ARG A 193 -31.03 7.29 15.05
C ARG A 193 -31.61 8.69 15.17
N ASP A 194 -30.86 9.71 14.78
CA ASP A 194 -31.26 11.10 14.93
C ASP A 194 -32.45 11.45 14.02
N THR A 195 -32.46 10.91 12.79
CA THR A 195 -33.62 11.01 11.89
C THR A 195 -34.86 10.34 12.49
N GLY A 196 -34.69 9.16 13.11
CA GLY A 196 -35.78 8.44 13.78
C GLY A 196 -36.35 9.22 14.97
N LEU A 197 -35.48 9.86 15.77
CA LEU A 197 -35.89 10.70 16.91
C LEU A 197 -36.70 11.92 16.46
N LEU A 198 -36.27 12.62 15.40
CA LEU A 198 -37.03 13.75 14.86
C LEU A 198 -38.36 13.33 14.23
N GLN A 199 -38.41 12.14 13.61
CA GLN A 199 -39.65 11.62 13.07
C GLN A 199 -40.65 11.25 14.18
N ALA A 200 -40.18 10.63 15.26
CA ALA A 200 -40.99 10.36 16.45
C ALA A 200 -41.49 11.67 17.08
N ALA A 201 -40.62 12.65 17.27
CA ALA A 201 -40.98 13.96 17.84
C ALA A 201 -42.04 14.70 16.99
N GLU A 202 -41.90 14.69 15.66
CA GLU A 202 -42.91 15.28 14.77
C GLU A 202 -44.28 14.60 14.95
N LEU A 203 -44.28 13.27 15.05
CA LEU A 203 -45.50 12.49 15.20
C LEU A 203 -46.17 12.76 16.56
N ASP A 204 -45.40 12.81 17.64
CA ASP A 204 -45.88 13.15 18.98
C ASP A 204 -46.45 14.58 19.03
N LEU A 205 -45.77 15.56 18.42
CA LEU A 205 -46.25 16.94 18.35
C LEU A 205 -47.57 17.06 17.58
N LYS A 206 -47.68 16.38 16.42
CA LYS A 206 -48.91 16.32 15.64
C LYS A 206 -50.04 15.64 16.40
N ALA A 207 -49.76 14.56 17.11
CA ALA A 207 -50.74 13.86 17.93
C ALA A 207 -51.25 14.74 19.09
N ASN A 208 -50.36 15.45 19.76
CA ASN A 208 -50.71 16.39 20.84
C ASN A 208 -51.53 17.57 20.32
N GLU A 209 -51.14 18.16 19.17
CA GLU A 209 -51.91 19.23 18.53
C GLU A 209 -53.33 18.73 18.19
N ALA A 210 -53.45 17.52 17.61
CA ALA A 210 -54.74 16.92 17.30
C ALA A 210 -55.59 16.66 18.55
N ALA A 211 -54.99 16.16 19.64
CA ALA A 211 -55.67 15.91 20.90
C ALA A 211 -56.18 17.21 21.56
N LEU A 212 -55.36 18.26 21.57
CA LEU A 212 -55.76 19.58 22.09
C LEU A 212 -56.92 20.18 21.30
N ARG A 213 -56.87 20.07 19.96
CA ARG A 213 -57.94 20.52 19.06
C ARG A 213 -59.23 19.73 19.23
N ALA A 214 -59.15 18.45 19.55
CA ALA A 214 -60.31 17.60 19.85
C ALA A 214 -60.91 17.92 21.23
N ALA A 215 -60.06 18.23 22.23
CA ALA A 215 -60.49 18.56 23.59
C ALA A 215 -61.15 19.95 23.70
N ASN A 216 -60.78 20.90 22.83
CA ASN A 216 -61.44 22.19 22.76
C ASN A 216 -61.71 22.62 21.30
N PRO A 217 -62.93 22.37 20.79
CA PRO A 217 -63.33 22.76 19.44
C PRO A 217 -63.21 24.27 19.18
N LEU A 218 -63.27 25.10 20.24
CA LEU A 218 -63.10 26.55 20.11
C LEU A 218 -61.67 27.01 19.86
N ALA A 219 -60.67 26.16 20.09
CA ALA A 219 -59.29 26.45 19.76
C ALA A 219 -58.97 26.21 18.26
N ASN A 220 -59.92 25.65 17.50
CA ASN A 220 -59.79 25.43 16.05
C ASN A 220 -60.05 26.71 15.24
N THR A 221 -59.28 27.76 15.53
CA THR A 221 -59.32 28.99 14.72
C THR A 221 -58.80 28.71 13.32
N SER A 222 -59.41 29.34 12.32
CA SER A 222 -59.06 29.15 10.91
C SER A 222 -57.57 29.44 10.64
N THR A 223 -56.93 28.57 9.86
CA THR A 223 -55.57 28.80 9.33
C THR A 223 -55.59 29.55 8.00
N ASP A 224 -56.74 29.63 7.34
CA ASP A 224 -56.98 30.32 6.07
C ASP A 224 -58.36 30.99 6.12
N VAL A 225 -58.39 32.14 6.80
CA VAL A 225 -59.61 32.86 7.17
C VAL A 225 -60.46 33.22 5.96
N LEU A 226 -59.83 33.61 4.85
CA LEU A 226 -60.52 33.97 3.61
C LEU A 226 -61.19 32.75 2.98
N LYS A 227 -60.47 31.62 2.89
CA LYS A 227 -61.01 30.38 2.32
C LYS A 227 -62.19 29.84 3.14
N ASP A 228 -62.03 29.80 4.46
CA ASP A 228 -63.07 29.29 5.36
C ASP A 228 -64.30 30.21 5.37
N ALA A 229 -64.10 31.53 5.31
CA ALA A 229 -65.20 32.49 5.22
C ALA A 229 -66.00 32.29 3.93
N ASN A 230 -65.32 32.15 2.80
CA ASN A 230 -65.98 31.92 1.51
C ASN A 230 -66.75 30.60 1.48
N ALA A 231 -66.23 29.54 2.11
CA ALA A 231 -66.93 28.26 2.24
C ALA A 231 -68.20 28.39 3.09
N LEU A 232 -68.15 29.12 4.20
CA LEU A 232 -69.31 29.39 5.05
C LEU A 232 -70.36 30.23 4.33
N VAL A 233 -69.95 31.29 3.61
CA VAL A 233 -70.88 32.10 2.78
C VAL A 233 -71.53 31.27 1.68
N GLY A 234 -70.79 30.33 1.07
CA GLY A 234 -71.37 29.36 0.13
C GLY A 234 -72.51 28.56 0.76
N LYS A 235 -72.33 28.07 1.99
CA LYS A 235 -73.40 27.35 2.73
C LYS A 235 -74.61 28.24 3.05
N VAL A 236 -74.42 29.52 3.33
CA VAL A 236 -75.53 30.47 3.54
C VAL A 236 -76.36 30.62 2.27
N ALA A 237 -75.68 30.84 1.13
CA ALA A 237 -76.31 30.97 -0.17
C ALA A 237 -77.07 29.69 -0.58
N ASP A 238 -76.55 28.52 -0.25
CA ASP A 238 -77.16 27.25 -0.61
C ASP A 238 -78.30 26.81 0.32
N GLN A 239 -78.26 27.16 1.62
CA GLN A 239 -79.05 26.46 2.64
C GLN A 239 -79.94 27.34 3.52
N ILE A 240 -79.72 28.66 3.57
CA ILE A 240 -80.47 29.56 4.46
C ILE A 240 -81.40 30.43 3.63
N GLU A 241 -80.85 31.18 2.67
CA GLU A 241 -81.64 32.13 1.89
C GLU A 241 -81.09 32.19 0.45
N PRO A 242 -81.67 31.43 -0.50
CA PRO A 242 -81.16 31.31 -1.87
C PRO A 242 -81.04 32.63 -2.64
N TRP A 243 -81.83 33.66 -2.27
CA TRP A 243 -81.73 34.99 -2.87
C TRP A 243 -80.40 35.70 -2.58
N PHE A 244 -79.61 35.23 -1.60
CA PHE A 244 -78.25 35.69 -1.34
C PHE A 244 -77.24 35.28 -2.42
N ALA A 245 -77.50 34.19 -3.16
CA ALA A 245 -76.57 33.68 -4.16
C ALA A 245 -76.25 34.74 -5.24
N ASP A 246 -77.25 35.57 -5.58
CA ASP A 246 -77.22 36.56 -6.66
C ASP A 246 -76.87 37.98 -6.20
N ASN A 247 -76.76 38.23 -4.89
CA ASN A 247 -76.46 39.56 -4.35
C ASN A 247 -75.00 39.69 -3.91
N ALA A 248 -74.15 40.20 -4.81
CA ALA A 248 -72.72 40.38 -4.57
C ALA A 248 -72.39 41.28 -3.36
N VAL A 249 -73.20 42.30 -3.08
CA VAL A 249 -73.00 43.20 -1.93
C VAL A 249 -73.21 42.43 -0.63
N ALA A 250 -74.31 41.69 -0.51
CA ALA A 250 -74.63 40.89 0.66
C ALA A 250 -73.60 39.76 0.90
N ARG A 251 -73.11 39.13 -0.17
CA ARG A 251 -72.03 38.12 -0.08
C ARG A 251 -70.73 38.71 0.45
N ASN A 252 -70.33 39.88 -0.04
CA ASN A 252 -69.14 40.56 0.44
C ASN A 252 -69.28 41.00 1.91
N GLU A 253 -70.44 41.50 2.31
CA GLU A 253 -70.72 41.85 3.72
C GLU A 253 -70.63 40.63 4.64
N LEU A 254 -71.22 39.50 4.25
CA LEU A 254 -71.13 38.23 5.00
C LEU A 254 -69.70 37.69 5.05
N THR A 255 -68.99 37.70 3.93
CA THR A 255 -67.59 37.28 3.86
C THR A 255 -66.75 38.14 4.80
N ASN A 256 -66.88 39.46 4.74
CA ASN A 256 -66.14 40.39 5.60
C ASN A 256 -66.48 40.17 7.08
N LYS A 257 -67.76 39.93 7.41
CA LYS A 257 -68.15 39.62 8.79
C LYS A 257 -67.52 38.33 9.28
N PHE A 258 -67.67 37.22 8.55
CA PHE A 258 -67.11 35.94 8.98
C PHE A 258 -65.59 35.98 9.06
N GLN A 259 -64.93 36.70 8.15
CA GLN A 259 -63.49 36.97 8.28
C GLN A 259 -63.18 37.70 9.57
N GLY A 260 -63.85 38.81 9.87
CA GLY A 260 -63.64 39.56 11.11
C GLY A 260 -63.88 38.72 12.37
N LEU A 261 -64.91 37.87 12.36
CA LEU A 261 -65.20 36.93 13.46
C LEU A 261 -64.07 35.92 13.68
N MET A 262 -63.45 35.43 12.60
CA MET A 262 -62.36 34.45 12.67
C MET A 262 -60.98 35.07 12.89
N SER A 263 -60.73 36.30 12.40
CA SER A 263 -59.44 36.99 12.47
C SER A 263 -59.31 37.82 13.75
N ASP A 264 -60.28 38.73 13.95
CA ASP A 264 -60.24 39.79 14.95
C ASP A 264 -61.02 39.39 16.20
N GLY A 265 -62.03 38.54 16.02
CA GLY A 265 -62.87 38.02 17.08
C GLY A 265 -63.97 38.98 17.52
N ILE A 266 -64.76 38.54 18.49
CA ILE A 266 -65.77 39.35 19.16
C ILE A 266 -65.24 39.72 20.54
N ASP A 267 -65.43 40.99 20.91
CA ASP A 267 -65.21 41.43 22.29
C ASP A 267 -66.37 40.93 23.17
N MET A 268 -66.05 40.00 24.06
CA MET A 268 -67.01 39.38 24.98
C MET A 268 -67.17 40.18 26.28
N GLY A 269 -66.35 41.20 26.52
CA GLY A 269 -66.33 41.98 27.76
C GLY A 269 -65.81 41.20 28.98
N GLY A 270 -65.59 41.91 30.09
CA GLY A 270 -65.12 41.35 31.36
C GLY A 270 -63.75 40.64 31.25
N ASP A 271 -63.58 39.54 31.99
CA ASP A 271 -62.33 38.76 32.07
C ASP A 271 -62.07 37.86 30.84
N ILE A 272 -63.01 37.77 29.90
CA ILE A 272 -62.94 36.87 28.73
C ILE A 272 -62.20 37.54 27.55
N GLY A 273 -62.31 38.87 27.43
CA GLY A 273 -61.65 39.65 26.38
C GLY A 273 -62.14 39.34 24.95
N LYS A 274 -61.28 39.59 23.95
CA LYS A 274 -61.58 39.30 22.54
C LYS A 274 -61.36 37.83 22.22
N VAL A 275 -62.38 37.17 21.67
CA VAL A 275 -62.30 35.76 21.29
C VAL A 275 -62.58 35.57 19.81
N LYS A 276 -61.65 34.90 19.13
CA LYS A 276 -61.82 34.46 17.73
C LYS A 276 -62.83 33.34 17.66
N ILE A 277 -63.74 33.43 16.70
CA ILE A 277 -64.81 32.47 16.51
C ILE A 277 -64.36 31.41 15.49
N PRO A 278 -64.37 30.12 15.82
CA PRO A 278 -64.04 29.05 14.86
C PRO A 278 -65.05 28.95 13.72
N PRO A 279 -64.64 28.49 12.52
CA PRO A 279 -65.55 28.20 11.42
C PRO A 279 -66.71 27.27 11.81
N ALA A 280 -66.44 26.24 12.62
CA ALA A 280 -67.44 25.28 13.07
C ALA A 280 -68.53 25.91 13.95
N LEU A 281 -68.17 26.90 14.78
CA LEU A 281 -69.15 27.60 15.63
C LEU A 281 -69.99 28.57 14.78
N ILE A 282 -69.39 29.20 13.76
CA ILE A 282 -70.13 29.98 12.76
C ILE A 282 -71.10 29.07 12.00
N GLU A 283 -70.66 27.89 11.59
CA GLU A 283 -71.54 26.91 10.93
C GLU A 283 -72.69 26.46 11.84
N GLN A 284 -72.46 26.28 13.15
CA GLN A 284 -73.52 25.97 14.10
C GLN A 284 -74.55 27.11 14.20
N TYR A 285 -74.09 28.36 14.28
CA TYR A 285 -74.97 29.53 14.22
C TYR A 285 -75.79 29.53 12.92
N LEU A 286 -75.14 29.31 11.78
CA LEU A 286 -75.79 29.23 10.47
C LEU A 286 -76.83 28.12 10.40
N ASN A 287 -76.57 26.95 10.99
CA ASN A 287 -77.53 25.86 11.04
C ASN A 287 -78.76 26.18 11.90
N GLN A 288 -78.60 26.90 13.01
CA GLN A 288 -79.74 27.37 13.82
C GLN A 288 -80.50 28.50 13.14
N ALA A 289 -79.77 29.36 12.43
CA ALA A 289 -80.33 30.45 11.63
C ALA A 289 -81.25 29.94 10.50
N LYS A 290 -81.09 28.71 10.00
CA LYS A 290 -81.99 28.12 8.99
C LYS A 290 -83.45 28.10 9.42
N ASP A 291 -83.70 27.88 10.70
CA ASP A 291 -85.04 27.77 11.26
C ASP A 291 -85.62 29.15 11.67
N MET A 292 -84.82 30.21 11.53
CA MET A 292 -85.21 31.58 11.83
C MET A 292 -85.48 32.33 10.52
N SER A 293 -86.68 32.89 10.37
CA SER A 293 -86.98 33.71 9.19
C SER A 293 -86.27 35.07 9.30
N PHE A 294 -85.13 35.23 8.65
CA PHE A 294 -84.49 36.53 8.50
C PHE A 294 -85.16 37.31 7.36
N ARG A 295 -85.13 38.65 7.45
CA ARG A 295 -85.73 39.54 6.43
C ARG A 295 -84.68 40.35 5.68
N SER A 296 -83.40 40.23 6.06
CA SER A 296 -82.26 40.91 5.45
C SER A 296 -80.93 40.37 5.97
N THR A 297 -79.85 40.56 5.19
CA THR A 297 -78.45 40.31 5.60
C THR A 297 -78.12 41.00 6.92
N GLY A 298 -78.58 42.25 7.07
CA GLY A 298 -78.35 43.04 8.28
C GLY A 298 -78.95 42.39 9.52
N SER A 299 -80.11 41.74 9.41
CA SER A 299 -80.72 41.02 10.55
C SER A 299 -79.98 39.72 10.90
N LEU A 300 -79.45 38.99 9.92
CA LEU A 300 -78.62 37.81 10.14
C LEU A 300 -77.26 38.20 10.77
N LEU A 301 -76.66 39.30 10.33
CA LEU A 301 -75.37 39.79 10.81
C LEU A 301 -75.46 40.39 12.21
N ALA A 302 -76.52 41.12 12.53
CA ALA A 302 -76.73 41.71 13.85
C ALA A 302 -76.98 40.64 14.92
N ASN A 303 -77.79 39.62 14.61
CA ASN A 303 -78.07 38.53 15.54
C ASN A 303 -76.86 37.61 15.78
N ALA A 304 -75.89 37.59 14.86
CA ALA A 304 -74.70 36.76 15.00
C ALA A 304 -73.88 37.18 16.25
N ASP A 305 -73.62 38.48 16.42
CA ASP A 305 -72.82 38.97 17.55
C ASP A 305 -73.50 38.69 18.89
N ASP A 306 -74.81 38.90 18.98
CA ASP A 306 -75.60 38.64 20.19
C ASP A 306 -75.67 37.14 20.50
N TRP A 307 -75.79 36.30 19.48
CA TRP A 307 -75.78 34.84 19.63
C TRP A 307 -74.43 34.35 20.18
N PHE A 308 -73.31 34.79 19.58
CA PHE A 308 -71.98 34.39 20.04
C PHE A 308 -71.67 34.91 21.45
N LYS A 309 -72.09 36.15 21.79
CA LYS A 309 -71.95 36.69 23.14
C LYS A 309 -72.78 35.89 24.15
N THR A 310 -74.03 35.57 23.83
CA THR A 310 -74.89 34.75 24.70
C THR A 310 -74.34 33.33 24.88
N TYR A 311 -73.82 32.74 23.80
CA TYR A 311 -73.18 31.44 23.84
C TYR A 311 -71.90 31.47 24.71
N ALA A 312 -71.13 32.55 24.65
CA ALA A 312 -69.93 32.75 25.46
C ALA A 312 -70.21 32.98 26.94
N THR A 313 -71.20 33.81 27.28
CA THR A 313 -71.61 34.04 28.67
C THR A 313 -72.22 32.80 29.31
N SER A 314 -72.89 31.96 28.52
CA SER A 314 -73.41 30.67 28.98
C SER A 314 -72.33 29.59 29.13
N ASN A 315 -71.15 29.78 28.52
CA ASN A 315 -70.07 28.80 28.51
C ASN A 315 -68.68 29.42 28.82
N PRO A 316 -68.51 30.20 29.90
CA PRO A 316 -67.28 30.99 30.12
C PRO A 316 -66.02 30.13 30.23
N GLY A 317 -66.14 28.91 30.80
CA GLY A 317 -65.04 27.96 30.89
C GLY A 317 -64.57 27.41 29.55
N LEU A 318 -65.45 27.32 28.54
CA LEU A 318 -65.10 26.83 27.20
C LEU A 318 -64.20 27.85 26.48
N PHE A 319 -64.56 29.14 26.55
CA PHE A 319 -63.87 30.25 25.92
C PHE A 319 -62.52 30.57 26.59
N ARG A 320 -62.47 30.53 27.93
CA ARG A 320 -61.19 30.66 28.65
C ARG A 320 -60.21 29.53 28.29
N ARG A 321 -60.68 28.28 28.28
CA ARG A 321 -59.88 27.14 27.82
C ARG A 321 -59.47 27.27 26.37
N ALA A 322 -60.23 27.97 25.53
CA ALA A 322 -59.91 28.13 24.11
C ALA A 322 -58.69 29.05 23.93
N GLY A 323 -58.58 30.11 24.73
CA GLY A 323 -57.40 30.97 24.77
C GLY A 323 -56.16 30.23 25.26
N GLU A 324 -56.29 29.48 26.37
CA GLU A 324 -55.20 28.66 26.93
C GLU A 324 -54.72 27.58 25.94
N VAL A 325 -55.65 26.84 25.31
CA VAL A 325 -55.34 25.82 24.30
C VAL A 325 -54.79 26.43 23.01
N GLY A 326 -55.27 27.62 22.61
CA GLY A 326 -54.78 28.34 21.44
C GLY A 326 -53.28 28.69 21.56
N GLU A 327 -52.85 29.16 22.74
CA GLU A 327 -51.43 29.45 22.98
C GLU A 327 -50.59 28.16 23.02
N GLN A 328 -51.12 27.07 23.59
CA GLN A 328 -50.46 25.76 23.54
C GLN A 328 -50.29 25.24 22.10
N ILE A 329 -51.32 25.37 21.25
CA ILE A 329 -51.24 24.99 19.83
C ILE A 329 -50.19 25.85 19.11
N LYS A 330 -50.09 27.14 19.41
CA LYS A 330 -49.07 28.02 18.85
C LYS A 330 -47.66 27.58 19.24
N GLN A 331 -47.42 27.27 20.51
CA GLN A 331 -46.15 26.72 21.00
C GLN A 331 -45.80 25.38 20.33
N LEU A 332 -46.78 24.48 20.16
CA LEU A 332 -46.59 23.21 19.45
C LEU A 332 -46.22 23.42 17.98
N ARG A 333 -46.81 24.41 17.30
CA ARG A 333 -46.47 24.73 15.90
C ARG A 333 -45.08 25.35 15.76
N GLU A 334 -44.65 26.16 16.72
CA GLU A 334 -43.28 26.67 16.77
C GLU A 334 -42.28 25.51 16.96
N ALA A 335 -42.55 24.61 17.90
CA ALA A 335 -41.77 23.38 18.08
C ALA A 335 -41.74 22.50 16.80
N LEU A 336 -42.87 22.37 16.10
CA LEU A 336 -42.94 21.64 14.83
C LEU A 336 -42.07 22.29 13.73
N ARG A 337 -42.03 23.63 13.67
CA ARG A 337 -41.15 24.36 12.74
C ARG A 337 -39.69 24.11 13.06
N GLU A 338 -39.31 24.10 14.32
CA GLU A 338 -37.93 23.80 14.74
C GLU A 338 -37.53 22.36 14.42
N VAL A 339 -38.41 21.38 14.67
CA VAL A 339 -38.21 19.98 14.28
C VAL A 339 -38.01 19.85 12.76
N ASN A 340 -38.84 20.54 11.97
CA ASN A 340 -38.71 20.53 10.51
C ASN A 340 -37.43 21.23 10.02
N ALA A 341 -37.01 22.31 10.67
CA ALA A 341 -35.73 22.97 10.39
C ALA A 341 -34.56 22.02 10.70
N GLY A 342 -34.58 21.35 11.85
CA GLY A 342 -33.58 20.34 12.22
C GLY A 342 -33.50 19.17 11.25
N LYS A 343 -34.65 18.72 10.69
CA LYS A 343 -34.67 17.71 9.61
C LYS A 343 -34.01 18.21 8.33
N ILE A 344 -34.25 19.46 7.95
CA ILE A 344 -33.64 20.05 6.75
C ILE A 344 -32.13 20.20 6.94
N GLU A 345 -31.67 20.60 8.13
CA GLU A 345 -30.24 20.69 8.46
C GLU A 345 -29.55 19.34 8.44
N LEU A 346 -30.18 18.31 9.01
CA LEU A 346 -29.75 16.90 8.92
C LEU A 346 -29.58 16.39 7.49
N LEU A 347 -30.50 16.77 6.60
CA LEU A 347 -30.44 16.41 5.19
C LEU A 347 -29.38 17.20 4.41
N ARG A 348 -28.92 18.34 4.94
CA ARG A 348 -27.97 19.25 4.28
C ARG A 348 -26.56 19.23 4.88
N GLY A 349 -26.35 18.74 6.11
CA GLY A 349 -25.06 18.81 6.80
C GLY A 349 -24.61 17.50 7.45
N ASN A 350 -23.35 17.13 7.24
CA ASN A 350 -22.68 15.94 7.83
C ASN A 350 -22.35 16.09 9.34
N LYS A 351 -22.87 17.09 10.06
CA LYS A 351 -22.60 17.28 11.48
C LYS A 351 -23.87 17.70 12.21
N LEU A 352 -24.48 16.75 12.91
CA LEU A 352 -25.49 17.07 13.92
C LEU A 352 -24.82 17.56 15.20
N ASP A 353 -25.32 18.67 15.73
CA ASP A 353 -25.31 18.89 17.16
C ASP A 353 -26.47 18.11 17.81
N SER A 354 -26.27 16.80 17.99
CA SER A 354 -27.28 15.88 18.55
C SER A 354 -27.65 16.22 20.00
N VAL A 355 -26.76 16.88 20.73
CA VAL A 355 -26.98 17.32 22.11
C VAL A 355 -27.96 18.49 22.14
N GLY A 356 -27.74 19.52 21.32
CA GLY A 356 -28.64 20.66 21.22
C GLY A 356 -30.05 20.28 20.76
N LEU A 357 -30.17 19.24 19.93
CA LEU A 357 -31.45 18.76 19.42
C LEU A 357 -32.20 17.92 20.46
N SER A 358 -31.51 17.08 21.23
CA SER A 358 -32.11 16.31 22.33
C SER A 358 -32.53 17.20 23.49
N ASP A 359 -31.76 18.24 23.82
CA ASP A 359 -32.10 19.21 24.86
C ASP A 359 -33.31 20.06 24.45
N LYS A 360 -33.40 20.46 23.18
CA LYS A 360 -34.59 21.14 22.63
C LYS A 360 -35.82 20.25 22.66
N LEU A 361 -35.70 18.98 22.23
CA LEU A 361 -36.80 18.01 22.31
C LEU A 361 -37.25 17.74 23.75
N ASN A 362 -36.32 17.66 24.70
CA ASN A 362 -36.65 17.54 26.12
C ASN A 362 -37.34 18.81 26.64
N THR A 363 -36.88 20.00 26.25
CA THR A 363 -37.51 21.28 26.61
C THR A 363 -38.95 21.35 26.09
N ILE A 364 -39.17 20.92 24.84
CA ILE A 364 -40.50 20.79 24.24
C ILE A 364 -41.34 19.77 25.02
N ARG A 365 -40.78 18.60 25.36
CA ARG A 365 -41.47 17.55 26.13
C ARG A 365 -41.84 17.97 27.54
N THR A 366 -41.04 18.81 28.19
CA THR A 366 -41.30 19.35 29.53
C THR A 366 -42.18 20.60 29.50
N GLY A 367 -42.21 21.33 28.38
CA GLY A 367 -43.07 22.50 28.16
C GLY A 367 -44.48 22.13 27.71
N ILE A 368 -44.69 20.92 27.20
CA ILE A 368 -46.04 20.38 26.95
C ILE A 368 -46.68 20.11 28.33
N PRO A 369 -47.77 20.80 28.68
CA PRO A 369 -48.48 20.52 29.92
C PRO A 369 -48.98 19.07 29.88
N THR A 370 -48.41 18.22 30.72
CA THR A 370 -48.70 16.77 30.83
C THR A 370 -50.09 16.47 31.40
N ASN A 371 -50.91 17.49 31.64
CA ASN A 371 -52.24 17.40 32.20
C ASN A 371 -53.31 17.81 31.19
N SER A 372 -53.52 16.98 30.18
CA SER A 372 -54.75 17.02 29.39
C SER A 372 -55.17 15.60 29.03
N ARG A 373 -55.41 14.77 30.06
CA ARG A 373 -56.37 13.68 29.89
C ARG A 373 -57.66 14.32 29.37
N PRO A 374 -58.24 13.84 28.26
CA PRO A 374 -59.54 14.32 27.83
C PRO A 374 -60.52 14.04 28.96
N VAL A 375 -61.08 15.09 29.56
CA VAL A 375 -62.26 14.93 30.41
C VAL A 375 -63.38 14.48 29.46
N PRO A 376 -63.96 13.29 29.63
CA PRO A 376 -65.05 12.85 28.77
C PRO A 376 -66.25 13.77 28.95
N GLY A 377 -66.83 14.21 27.84
CA GLY A 377 -68.18 14.77 27.80
C GLY A 377 -68.26 16.29 27.82
N TYR A 378 -68.23 16.88 26.63
CA TYR A 378 -69.18 17.92 26.23
C TYR A 378 -69.41 17.73 24.73
N GLU A 379 -70.29 16.79 24.40
CA GLU A 379 -71.02 16.89 23.14
C GLU A 379 -71.66 18.28 23.13
N LEU A 380 -71.48 19.03 22.04
CA LEU A 380 -72.28 20.22 21.75
C LEU A 380 -73.74 19.82 22.00
N LEU A 381 -74.39 20.48 22.96
CA LEU A 381 -75.73 20.15 23.44
C LEU A 381 -76.65 19.74 22.27
N PRO A 382 -77.44 18.65 22.41
CA PRO A 382 -78.48 18.36 21.45
C PRO A 382 -79.42 19.57 21.38
N GLY A 383 -79.80 19.97 20.16
CA GLY A 383 -80.74 21.05 19.91
C GLY A 383 -82.08 20.84 20.64
N PRO A 384 -82.94 21.87 20.68
CA PRO A 384 -84.10 21.91 21.56
C PRO A 384 -84.98 20.68 21.35
N GLU A 385 -85.23 19.95 22.44
CA GLU A 385 -86.15 18.82 22.46
C GLU A 385 -87.52 19.29 21.97
N LYS A 386 -87.98 18.72 20.85
CA LYS A 386 -89.38 18.79 20.47
C LYS A 386 -90.20 18.13 21.57
N ASP A 387 -91.13 18.90 22.12
CA ASP A 387 -92.21 18.45 22.98
C ASP A 387 -92.75 17.09 22.53
N ARG A 388 -92.54 16.08 23.39
CA ARG A 388 -93.40 14.92 23.47
C ARG A 388 -94.07 14.97 24.84
N ARG A 389 -95.20 15.65 24.91
CA ARG A 389 -96.42 15.20 25.61
C ARG A 389 -97.62 15.99 25.13
#